data_AF-A0A9Q3F1A2-F1
#
_entry.id   AF-A0A9Q3F1A2-F1
#
_cell.length_a   1.000
_cell.length_b   1.000
_cell.length_c   1.000
_cell.angle_alpha   90.00
_cell.angle_beta   90.00
_cell.angle_gamma   90.00
#
_symmetry.space_group_name_H-M   'P 1'
#
loop_
_entity.id
_entity.type
_entity.pdbx_description
1 polymer ?
#
loop_
_entity_poly.entity_id
_entity_poly.type
_entity_poly.pdbx_seq_one_letter_code
_entity_poly.pdbx_strand_id
1 'polypeptide(L)'
;MRTSNQTSSNRTVDFEEEDLNVEKEEALCLAEELKTKNEEIFRKRMILNAKSKLEKKRNKISENITHKQCKTNGIVSSNVRSLVQENVVEKGMYQKEASEAFNISSWQVYRILHENPREKKQYKKCEGKINDEIKTNLLYFIEKKINS
;
A
#
# COMPACT_ATOMS: atom_id res chain seq x y z
N MET A 1 10.88 -8.39 99.60
CA MET A 1 10.04 -8.58 98.40
C MET A 1 10.25 -7.38 97.47
N ARG A 2 10.91 -7.57 96.33
CA ARG A 2 11.02 -6.57 95.25
C ARG A 2 10.71 -7.31 93.95
N THR A 3 9.58 -6.97 93.34
CA THR A 3 9.20 -7.46 92.02
C THR A 3 9.75 -6.49 90.98
N SER A 4 10.64 -6.99 90.13
CA SER A 4 11.07 -6.33 88.90
C SER A 4 10.06 -6.67 87.80
N ASN A 5 9.36 -5.67 87.28
CA ASN A 5 8.59 -5.83 86.05
C ASN A 5 9.50 -5.46 84.88
N GLN A 6 9.84 -6.46 84.07
CA GLN A 6 10.52 -6.32 82.78
C GLN A 6 9.55 -5.72 81.76
N THR A 7 10.01 -4.65 81.12
CA THR A 7 9.51 -4.15 79.83
C THR A 7 9.94 -5.14 78.75
N SER A 8 9.01 -5.79 78.07
CA SER A 8 9.30 -6.43 76.79
C SER A 8 8.03 -6.65 76.00
N SER A 9 7.75 -5.75 75.06
CA SER A 9 6.95 -6.05 73.87
C SER A 9 7.18 -4.91 72.91
N ASN A 10 7.75 -5.20 71.74
CA ASN A 10 7.70 -4.44 70.47
C ASN A 10 8.85 -4.91 69.54
N ARG A 11 8.86 -6.18 69.13
CA ARG A 11 9.90 -6.65 68.18
C ARG A 11 9.44 -7.73 67.19
N THR A 12 8.14 -7.92 67.04
CA THR A 12 7.56 -8.99 66.21
C THR A 12 6.80 -8.49 64.98
N VAL A 13 6.72 -7.17 64.74
CA VAL A 13 5.91 -6.62 63.63
C VAL A 13 6.76 -6.24 62.41
N ASP A 14 8.06 -6.00 62.57
CA ASP A 14 8.90 -5.44 61.50
C ASP A 14 9.33 -6.45 60.42
N PHE A 15 9.41 -7.76 60.73
CA PHE A 15 9.88 -8.77 59.76
C PHE A 15 8.82 -9.14 58.70
N GLU A 16 7.53 -9.15 59.05
CA GLU A 16 6.46 -9.50 58.09
C GLU A 16 6.19 -8.36 57.09
N GLU A 17 6.42 -7.10 57.49
CA GLU A 17 6.32 -5.95 56.57
C GLU A 17 7.48 -5.87 55.56
N GLU A 18 8.68 -6.29 55.95
CA GLU A 18 9.84 -6.36 55.05
C GLU A 18 9.64 -7.44 53.97
N ASP A 19 9.22 -8.65 54.34
CA ASP A 19 8.95 -9.75 53.39
C ASP A 19 7.82 -9.41 52.40
N LEU A 20 6.74 -8.74 52.87
CA LEU A 20 5.65 -8.26 52.01
C LEU A 20 6.08 -7.17 51.03
N ASN A 21 7.10 -6.37 51.37
CA ASN A 21 7.63 -5.35 50.47
C ASN A 21 8.56 -5.96 49.41
N VAL A 22 9.34 -6.99 49.76
CA VAL A 22 10.16 -7.75 48.80
C VAL A 22 9.28 -8.43 47.75
N GLU A 23 8.20 -9.11 48.16
CA GLU A 23 7.26 -9.75 47.22
C GLU A 23 6.57 -8.73 46.28
N LYS A 24 6.26 -7.52 46.78
CA LYS A 24 5.67 -6.46 45.96
C LYS A 24 6.66 -5.91 44.94
N GLU A 25 7.92 -5.71 45.33
CA GLU A 25 8.97 -5.26 44.41
C GLU A 25 9.25 -6.31 43.33
N GLU A 26 9.30 -7.59 43.69
CA GLU A 26 9.41 -8.69 42.74
C GLU A 26 8.22 -8.73 41.75
N ALA A 27 6.99 -8.56 42.26
CA ALA A 27 5.79 -8.54 41.42
C ALA A 27 5.78 -7.34 40.46
N LEU A 28 6.23 -6.17 40.88
CA LEU A 28 6.37 -4.98 40.03
C LEU A 28 7.44 -5.19 38.95
N CYS A 29 8.58 -5.78 39.32
CA CYS A 29 9.67 -6.10 38.39
C CYS A 29 9.20 -7.10 37.32
N LEU A 30 8.49 -8.16 37.72
CA LEU A 30 7.86 -9.13 36.83
C LEU A 30 6.82 -8.49 35.89
N ALA A 31 6.00 -7.58 36.41
CA ALA A 31 4.99 -6.87 35.61
C ALA A 31 5.66 -5.98 34.53
N GLU A 32 6.77 -5.33 34.87
CA GLU A 32 7.53 -4.50 33.93
C GLU A 32 8.24 -5.35 32.87
N GLU A 33 8.80 -6.51 33.25
CA GLU A 33 9.37 -7.48 32.32
C GLU A 33 8.31 -8.06 31.36
N LEU A 34 7.10 -8.34 31.84
CA LEU A 34 5.97 -8.77 30.99
C LEU A 34 5.54 -7.68 30.02
N LYS A 35 5.52 -6.42 30.47
CA LYS A 35 5.16 -5.27 29.64
C LYS A 35 6.14 -5.10 28.47
N THR A 36 7.44 -5.14 28.75
CA THR A 36 8.48 -5.04 27.72
C THR A 36 8.42 -6.21 26.73
N LYS A 37 8.28 -7.45 27.20
CA LYS A 37 8.09 -8.63 26.34
C LYS A 37 6.86 -8.52 25.45
N ASN A 38 5.74 -8.02 25.98
CA ASN A 38 4.52 -7.81 25.20
C ASN A 38 4.70 -6.75 24.10
N GLU A 39 5.41 -5.65 24.39
CA GLU A 39 5.73 -4.65 23.37
C GLU A 39 6.60 -5.22 22.25
N GLU A 40 7.60 -6.05 22.58
CA GLU A 40 8.42 -6.71 21.56
C GLU A 40 7.61 -7.65 20.67
N ILE A 41 6.73 -8.46 21.27
CA ILE A 41 5.84 -9.37 20.54
C ILE A 41 4.93 -8.57 19.61
N PHE A 42 4.37 -7.47 20.10
CA PHE A 42 3.52 -6.59 19.29
C PHE A 42 4.28 -6.00 18.10
N ARG A 43 5.50 -5.49 18.32
CA ARG A 43 6.38 -4.98 17.24
C ARG A 43 6.69 -6.06 16.21
N LYS A 44 7.05 -7.28 16.64
CA LYS A 44 7.31 -8.43 15.75
C LYS A 44 6.08 -8.78 14.91
N ARG A 45 4.90 -8.81 15.51
CA ARG A 45 3.62 -9.08 14.81
C ARG A 45 3.31 -8.00 13.78
N MET A 46 3.58 -6.74 14.09
CA MET A 46 3.39 -5.63 13.16
C MET A 46 4.30 -5.73 11.93
N ILE A 47 5.57 -6.05 12.14
CA ILE A 47 6.53 -6.28 11.05
C ILE A 47 6.09 -7.46 10.18
N LEU A 48 5.65 -8.56 10.78
CA LEU A 48 5.22 -9.76 10.04
C LEU A 48 3.97 -9.48 9.19
N ASN A 49 3.00 -8.74 9.73
CA ASN A 49 1.85 -8.27 8.99
C ASN A 49 2.22 -7.33 7.83
N ALA A 50 3.17 -6.41 8.05
CA ALA A 50 3.66 -5.52 7.01
C ALA A 50 4.35 -6.30 5.87
N LYS A 51 5.21 -7.27 6.22
CA LYS A 51 5.86 -8.18 5.25
C LYS A 51 4.82 -8.95 4.44
N SER A 52 3.83 -9.57 5.09
CA SER A 52 2.75 -10.29 4.40
C SER A 52 1.97 -9.40 3.43
N LYS A 53 1.67 -8.15 3.80
CA LYS A 53 1.00 -7.19 2.89
C LYS A 53 1.87 -6.84 1.68
N LEU A 54 3.19 -6.70 1.86
CA LEU A 54 4.13 -6.46 0.76
C LEU A 54 4.23 -7.68 -0.16
N GLU A 55 4.29 -8.89 0.39
CA GLU A 55 4.27 -10.15 -0.36
C GLU A 55 3.03 -10.23 -1.27
N LYS A 56 1.84 -9.98 -0.72
CA LYS A 56 0.58 -9.97 -1.48
C LYS A 56 0.61 -8.95 -2.63
N LYS A 57 1.19 -7.76 -2.40
CA LYS A 57 1.35 -6.74 -3.45
C LYS A 57 2.33 -7.19 -4.53
N ARG A 58 3.45 -7.82 -4.15
CA ARG A 58 4.43 -8.38 -5.09
C ARG A 58 3.81 -9.47 -5.96
N ASN A 59 3.07 -10.40 -5.35
CA ASN A 59 2.40 -11.49 -6.06
C ASN A 59 1.33 -10.97 -7.02
N LYS A 60 0.55 -9.97 -6.62
CA LYS A 60 -0.42 -9.32 -7.53
C LYS A 60 0.25 -8.64 -8.72
N ILE A 61 1.44 -8.04 -8.51
CA ILE A 61 2.21 -7.44 -9.60
C ILE A 61 2.79 -8.52 -10.51
N SER A 62 3.35 -9.60 -9.96
CA SER A 62 3.88 -10.70 -10.77
C SER A 62 2.80 -11.39 -11.58
N GLU A 63 1.62 -11.68 -11.01
CA GLU A 63 0.44 -12.18 -11.73
C GLU A 63 -0.02 -11.23 -12.85
N ASN A 64 0.00 -9.92 -12.60
CA ASN A 64 -0.30 -8.94 -13.64
C ASN A 64 0.77 -8.89 -14.74
N ILE A 65 2.05 -9.08 -14.39
CA ILE A 65 3.15 -9.14 -15.35
C ILE A 65 3.06 -10.41 -16.18
N THR A 66 2.82 -11.57 -15.57
CA THR A 66 2.65 -12.85 -16.28
C THR A 66 1.40 -12.82 -17.17
N HIS A 67 0.28 -12.25 -16.72
CA HIS A 67 -0.90 -12.05 -17.56
C HIS A 67 -0.63 -11.08 -18.74
N LYS A 68 0.18 -10.02 -18.54
CA LYS A 68 0.60 -9.13 -19.63
C LYS A 68 1.58 -9.79 -20.60
N GLN A 69 2.47 -10.66 -20.12
CA GLN A 69 3.38 -11.45 -20.95
C GLN A 69 2.66 -12.54 -21.74
N CYS A 70 1.56 -13.11 -21.22
CA CYS A 70 0.71 -14.06 -21.96
C CYS A 70 -0.11 -13.42 -23.09
N LYS A 71 -0.26 -12.09 -23.13
CA LYS A 71 -0.75 -11.41 -24.33
C LYS A 71 0.43 -10.98 -25.16
N THR A 72 0.81 -11.83 -26.11
CA THR A 72 1.54 -11.41 -27.31
C THR A 72 0.68 -10.40 -28.08
N ASN A 73 0.64 -9.16 -27.60
CA ASN A 73 0.35 -8.01 -28.43
C ASN A 73 1.55 -7.91 -29.37
N GLY A 74 1.59 -8.76 -30.41
CA GLY A 74 2.59 -8.68 -31.45
C GLY A 74 2.61 -7.24 -31.92
N ILE A 75 3.75 -6.56 -31.71
CA ILE A 75 3.94 -5.20 -32.18
C ILE A 75 3.96 -5.33 -33.70
N VAL A 76 2.81 -5.07 -34.33
CA VAL A 76 2.69 -5.08 -35.78
C VAL A 76 3.63 -4.01 -36.32
N SER A 77 4.53 -4.41 -37.21
CA SER A 77 5.48 -3.47 -37.80
C SER A 77 4.75 -2.36 -38.54
N SER A 78 5.36 -1.17 -38.61
CA SER A 78 4.78 -0.03 -39.32
C SER A 78 4.45 -0.36 -40.78
N ASN A 79 5.27 -1.19 -41.42
CA ASN A 79 5.09 -1.60 -42.81
C ASN A 79 3.83 -2.46 -42.98
N VAL A 80 3.63 -3.46 -42.12
CA VAL A 80 2.42 -4.28 -42.13
C VAL A 80 1.19 -3.43 -41.82
N ARG A 81 1.31 -2.46 -40.92
CA ARG A 81 0.23 -1.52 -40.60
C ARG A 81 -0.21 -0.70 -41.82
N SER A 82 0.75 -0.15 -42.58
CA SER A 82 0.47 0.59 -43.82
C SER A 82 -0.17 -0.30 -44.87
N LEU A 83 0.34 -1.52 -45.06
CA LEU A 83 -0.23 -2.47 -46.02
C LEU A 83 -1.66 -2.88 -45.65
N VAL A 84 -1.94 -3.15 -44.37
CA VAL A 84 -3.31 -3.45 -43.91
C VAL A 84 -4.24 -2.27 -44.19
N GLN A 85 -3.79 -1.04 -43.90
CA GLN A 85 -4.59 0.16 -44.14
C GLN A 85 -4.87 0.38 -45.63
N GLU A 86 -3.85 0.26 -46.50
CA GLU A 86 -4.00 0.36 -47.95
C GLU A 86 -4.97 -0.71 -48.49
N ASN A 87 -4.78 -1.98 -48.11
CA ASN A 87 -5.60 -3.07 -48.65
C ASN A 87 -7.06 -2.99 -48.16
N VAL A 88 -7.30 -2.62 -46.90
CA VAL A 88 -8.67 -2.55 -46.36
C VAL A 88 -9.38 -1.25 -46.78
N VAL A 89 -8.69 -0.11 -46.73
CA VAL A 89 -9.30 1.20 -47.02
C VAL A 89 -9.34 1.50 -48.51
N GLU A 90 -8.23 1.29 -49.23
CA GLU A 90 -8.12 1.68 -50.63
C GLU A 90 -8.55 0.56 -51.58
N LYS A 91 -8.27 -0.70 -51.26
CA LYS A 91 -8.62 -1.86 -52.10
C LYS A 91 -9.90 -2.58 -51.66
N GLY A 92 -10.54 -2.12 -50.58
CA GLY A 92 -11.83 -2.64 -50.11
C GLY A 92 -11.79 -4.07 -49.57
N MET A 93 -10.62 -4.57 -49.16
CA MET A 93 -10.47 -5.90 -48.57
C MET A 93 -11.24 -6.01 -47.24
N TYR A 94 -11.92 -7.14 -47.00
CA TYR A 94 -12.62 -7.34 -45.73
C TYR A 94 -11.63 -7.49 -44.57
N GLN A 95 -11.99 -7.01 -43.37
CA GLN A 95 -11.13 -7.10 -42.19
C GLN A 95 -10.76 -8.55 -41.83
N LYS A 96 -11.67 -9.50 -42.08
CA LYS A 96 -11.42 -10.93 -41.85
C LYS A 96 -10.37 -11.47 -42.82
N GLU A 97 -10.47 -11.11 -44.10
CA GLU A 97 -9.49 -11.50 -45.12
C GLU A 97 -8.11 -10.89 -44.81
N ALA A 98 -8.07 -9.63 -44.38
CA ALA A 98 -6.83 -8.99 -43.94
C ALA A 98 -6.23 -9.68 -42.70
N SER A 99 -7.07 -10.10 -41.74
CA SER A 99 -6.64 -10.85 -40.55
C SER A 99 -5.90 -12.14 -40.96
N GLU A 100 -6.46 -12.87 -41.91
CA GLU A 100 -5.89 -14.12 -42.43
C GLU A 100 -4.64 -13.86 -43.27
N ALA A 101 -4.68 -12.88 -44.19
CA ALA A 101 -3.58 -12.56 -45.11
C ALA A 101 -2.32 -12.05 -44.39
N PHE A 102 -2.49 -11.26 -43.33
CA PHE A 102 -1.38 -10.67 -42.58
C PHE A 102 -1.04 -11.46 -41.29
N ASN A 103 -1.72 -12.59 -41.03
CA ASN A 103 -1.57 -13.41 -39.83
C ASN A 103 -1.62 -12.58 -38.52
N ILE A 104 -2.60 -11.69 -38.43
CA ILE A 104 -2.84 -10.82 -37.27
C ILE A 104 -4.27 -10.99 -36.78
N SER A 105 -4.52 -10.71 -35.50
CA SER A 105 -5.88 -10.80 -34.96
C SER A 105 -6.80 -9.76 -35.60
N SER A 106 -8.08 -10.09 -35.77
CA SER A 106 -9.07 -9.14 -36.30
C SER A 106 -9.18 -7.88 -35.44
N TRP A 107 -8.93 -7.99 -34.13
CA TRP A 107 -8.88 -6.85 -33.22
C TRP A 107 -7.68 -5.93 -33.48
N GLN A 108 -6.53 -6.49 -33.89
CA GLN A 108 -5.39 -5.69 -34.36
C GLN A 108 -5.72 -4.98 -35.67
N VAL A 109 -6.38 -5.64 -36.63
CA VAL A 109 -6.84 -5.01 -37.88
C VAL A 109 -7.76 -3.81 -37.56
N TYR A 110 -8.75 -4.03 -36.70
CA TYR A 110 -9.63 -2.95 -36.21
C TYR A 110 -8.85 -1.78 -35.62
N ARG A 111 -7.89 -2.06 -34.71
CA ARG A 111 -7.05 -1.00 -34.12
C ARG A 111 -6.19 -0.29 -35.16
N ILE A 112 -5.66 -0.98 -36.15
CA ILE A 112 -4.85 -0.36 -37.21
C ILE A 112 -5.68 0.66 -37.99
N LEU A 113 -6.95 0.33 -38.30
CA LEU A 113 -7.85 1.19 -39.06
C LEU A 113 -8.36 2.39 -38.26
N HIS A 114 -8.62 2.20 -36.96
CA HIS A 114 -9.25 3.22 -36.13
C HIS A 114 -8.28 4.03 -35.24
N GLU A 115 -7.10 3.49 -34.92
CA GLU A 115 -6.07 4.26 -34.23
C GLU A 115 -5.14 4.90 -35.26
N ASN A 116 -5.32 6.21 -35.47
CA ASN A 116 -4.42 6.98 -36.30
C ASN A 116 -3.10 7.21 -35.53
N PRO A 117 -1.95 6.66 -35.97
CA PRO A 117 -0.68 6.82 -35.24
C PRO A 117 -0.20 8.27 -35.20
N ARG A 118 -0.73 9.15 -36.07
CA ARG A 118 -0.44 10.59 -36.09
C ARG A 118 -1.31 11.37 -35.10
N GLU A 119 -2.47 10.84 -34.72
CA GLU A 119 -3.27 11.39 -33.63
C GLU A 119 -2.66 10.95 -32.31
N LYS A 120 -1.67 11.71 -31.84
CA LYS A 120 -1.36 11.70 -30.42
C LYS A 120 -2.65 12.02 -29.69
N LYS A 121 -3.23 11.03 -29.01
CA LYS A 121 -4.32 11.25 -28.06
C LYS A 121 -3.81 12.29 -27.07
N GLN A 122 -4.20 13.54 -27.28
CA GLN A 122 -3.99 14.58 -26.30
C GLN A 122 -4.94 14.23 -25.17
N TYR A 123 -4.47 13.42 -24.23
CA TYR A 123 -5.13 13.27 -22.96
C TYR A 123 -5.07 14.66 -22.32
N LYS A 124 -6.09 15.49 -22.55
CA LYS A 124 -6.32 16.66 -21.72
C LYS A 124 -6.39 16.12 -20.31
N LYS A 125 -5.47 16.58 -19.45
CA LYS A 125 -5.57 16.29 -18.02
C LYS A 125 -6.98 16.73 -17.62
N CYS A 126 -7.77 15.80 -17.10
CA CYS A 126 -9.02 16.18 -16.47
C CYS A 126 -8.66 17.23 -15.42
N GLU A 127 -9.33 18.38 -15.48
CA GLU A 127 -9.20 19.38 -14.45
C GLU A 127 -9.49 18.69 -13.12
N GLY A 128 -8.51 18.73 -12.20
CA GLY A 128 -8.68 18.14 -10.89
C GLY A 128 -9.85 18.83 -10.17
N LYS A 129 -10.40 18.18 -9.13
CA LYS A 129 -11.46 18.75 -8.30
C LYS A 129 -11.12 20.11 -7.67
N ILE A 130 -9.85 20.50 -7.70
CA ILE A 130 -9.32 21.78 -7.23
C ILE A 130 -9.11 22.66 -8.46
N ASN A 131 -10.09 23.50 -8.75
CA ASN A 131 -9.97 24.58 -9.71
C ASN A 131 -9.16 25.75 -9.09
N ASP A 132 -8.75 26.71 -9.90
CA ASP A 132 -7.93 27.82 -9.41
C ASP A 132 -8.68 28.68 -8.38
N GLU A 133 -10.00 28.82 -8.52
CA GLU A 133 -10.86 29.51 -7.56
C GLU A 133 -10.81 28.88 -6.15
N ILE A 134 -10.86 27.55 -6.04
CA ILE A 134 -10.71 26.83 -4.76
C ILE A 134 -9.32 27.08 -4.17
N LYS A 135 -8.27 27.18 -5.01
CA LYS A 135 -6.92 27.50 -4.53
C LYS A 135 -6.86 28.91 -3.96
N THR A 136 -7.44 29.90 -4.64
CA THR A 136 -7.45 31.29 -4.17
C THR A 136 -8.24 31.42 -2.87
N ASN A 137 -9.41 30.78 -2.78
CA ASN A 137 -10.22 30.79 -1.56
C ASN A 137 -9.51 30.11 -0.39
N LEU A 138 -8.82 28.99 -0.63
CA LEU A 138 -8.04 28.32 0.42
C LEU A 138 -6.85 29.17 0.87
N LEU A 139 -6.16 29.84 -0.07
CA LEU A 139 -5.05 30.73 0.24
C LEU A 139 -5.52 31.91 1.10
N TYR A 140 -6.61 32.57 0.70
CA TYR A 140 -7.23 33.65 1.48
C TYR A 140 -7.63 33.19 2.89
N PHE A 141 -8.20 31.98 3.01
CA PHE A 141 -8.57 31.42 4.30
C PHE A 141 -7.35 31.22 5.21
N ILE A 142 -6.25 30.71 4.66
CA ILE A 142 -4.99 30.51 5.39
C ILE A 142 -4.40 31.85 5.82
N GLU A 143 -4.32 32.84 4.92
CA GLU A 143 -3.81 34.18 5.24
C GLU A 143 -4.62 34.86 6.34
N LYS A 144 -5.96 34.79 6.26
CA LYS A 144 -6.85 35.31 7.31
C LYS A 144 -6.64 34.60 8.64
N LYS A 145 -6.36 33.30 8.64
CA LYS A 145 -6.12 32.49 9.86
C LYS A 145 -4.76 32.77 10.50
N ILE A 146 -3.77 33.18 9.72
CA ILE A 146 -2.43 33.55 10.21
C ILE A 146 -2.44 34.99 10.75
N ASN A 147 -3.21 35.88 10.10
CA ASN A 147 -3.30 37.30 10.47
C ASN A 147 -4.38 37.61 11.53
N SER A 148 -5.07 36.59 12.06
CA SER A 148 -6.10 36.71 13.10
C SER A 148 -5.68 35.96 14.36
#